data_AF-A0A147B925-F1
#
_entry.id   AF-A0A147B925-F1
#
_cell.length_a   1.000
_cell.length_b   1.000
_cell.length_c   1.000
_cell.angle_alpha   90.00
_cell.angle_beta   90.00
_cell.angle_gamma   90.00
#
_symmetry.space_group_name_H-M   'P 1'
#
loop_
_entity.id
_entity.type
_entity.pdbx_description
1 polymer ?
#
loop_
_entity_poly.entity_id
_entity_poly.type
_entity_poly.pdbx_seq_one_letter_code
_entity_poly.pdbx_strand_id
1 'polypeptide(L)'
;LRDDCKFHYVQRQPPPDVPDAPKEAILFKPSRAKFGLKDEAYTGNVVNFDELKNWATDKCIPLVREITFENAEELTEEGLPFLILFHHPDDKDGVEQFTKVVHETLQGDKHSLNFLIADGIKFLTLCTISARLQRTFP
;
A
#
# COMPACT_ATOMS: atom_id res chain seq x y z
N LEU A 1 -11.13 -6.79 3.77
CA LEU A 1 -11.03 -6.18 2.43
C LEU A 1 -12.00 -5.03 2.20
N ARG A 2 -13.26 -5.08 2.67
CA ARG A 2 -14.19 -3.93 2.50
C ARG A 2 -13.64 -2.63 3.08
N ASP A 3 -12.97 -2.74 4.22
CA ASP A 3 -12.39 -1.60 4.92
C ASP A 3 -11.02 -1.19 4.33
N ASP A 4 -10.32 -2.15 3.71
CA ASP A 4 -8.99 -1.95 3.10
C ASP A 4 -9.06 -1.38 1.67
N CYS A 5 -10.16 -1.60 0.94
CA CYS A 5 -10.25 -1.35 -0.49
C CYS A 5 -11.65 -0.94 -0.95
N LYS A 6 -11.70 -0.07 -1.98
CA LYS A 6 -12.94 0.34 -2.62
C LYS A 6 -13.25 -0.54 -3.82
N PHE A 7 -14.28 -1.36 -3.70
CA PHE A 7 -14.75 -2.22 -4.78
C PHE A 7 -15.81 -1.50 -5.61
N HIS A 8 -15.59 -1.48 -6.93
CA HIS A 8 -16.51 -0.89 -7.89
C HIS A 8 -16.89 -1.95 -8.94
N TYR A 9 -18.17 -2.02 -9.28
CA TYR A 9 -18.67 -2.84 -10.38
C TYR A 9 -19.17 -1.91 -11.49
N VAL A 10 -18.65 -2.10 -12.70
CA VAL A 10 -19.06 -1.35 -13.88
C VAL A 10 -19.38 -2.35 -14.97
N GLN A 11 -20.63 -2.33 -15.43
CA GLN A 11 -21.03 -3.10 -16.61
C GLN A 11 -20.54 -2.36 -17.85
N ARG A 12 -19.43 -2.84 -18.43
CA ARG A 12 -18.84 -2.23 -19.64
C ARG A 12 -19.44 -2.90 -20.88
N GLN A 13 -19.98 -2.10 -21.80
CA GLN A 13 -20.23 -2.56 -23.15
C GLN A 13 -18.88 -2.66 -23.88
N PRO A 14 -18.58 -3.76 -24.60
CA PRO A 14 -17.31 -3.89 -25.32
C PRO A 14 -17.13 -2.68 -26.23
N PRO A 15 -15.93 -2.03 -26.24
CA PRO A 15 -15.66 -0.92 -27.13
C PRO A 15 -15.99 -1.31 -28.58
N PRO A 16 -16.62 -0.43 -29.38
CA PRO A 16 -16.99 -0.75 -30.76
C PRO A 16 -15.78 -1.15 -31.62
N ASP A 17 -14.58 -0.75 -31.20
CA ASP A 17 -13.32 -0.93 -31.90
C ASP A 17 -12.61 -2.26 -31.54
N VAL A 18 -13.06 -2.96 -30.49
CA VAL A 18 -12.44 -4.22 -30.00
C VAL A 18 -13.52 -5.27 -29.65
N PRO A 19 -14.02 -6.02 -30.66
CA PRO A 19 -15.12 -6.98 -30.48
C PRO A 19 -14.77 -8.17 -29.56
N ASP A 20 -13.48 -8.52 -29.47
CA ASP A 20 -12.96 -9.66 -28.68
C ASP A 20 -12.41 -9.26 -27.31
N ALA A 21 -12.71 -8.05 -26.81
CA ALA A 21 -12.33 -7.68 -25.45
C ALA A 21 -12.97 -8.65 -24.43
N PRO A 22 -12.23 -9.10 -23.40
CA PRO A 22 -12.79 -9.97 -22.37
C PRO A 22 -14.01 -9.30 -21.74
N LYS A 23 -15.14 -10.02 -21.73
CA LYS A 23 -16.44 -9.54 -21.23
C LYS A 23 -16.41 -9.21 -19.74
N GLU A 24 -15.47 -9.81 -19.01
CA GLU A 24 -15.27 -9.65 -17.59
C GLU A 24 -13.78 -9.45 -17.32
N ALA A 25 -13.44 -8.38 -16.61
CA ALA A 25 -12.08 -8.08 -16.20
C ALA A 25 -12.09 -7.47 -14.80
N ILE A 26 -11.19 -7.94 -13.95
CA ILE A 26 -10.94 -7.36 -12.63
C ILE A 26 -9.68 -6.50 -12.76
N LEU A 27 -9.82 -5.20 -12.48
CA LEU A 27 -8.75 -4.23 -12.60
C LEU A 27 -8.47 -3.63 -11.22
N PHE A 28 -7.21 -3.65 -10.81
CA PHE A 28 -6.73 -2.93 -9.64
C PHE A 28 -6.16 -1.58 -10.08
N LYS A 29 -6.58 -0.52 -9.40
CA LYS A 29 -6.07 0.83 -9.60
C LYS A 29 -5.19 1.20 -8.40
N PRO A 30 -3.87 1.39 -8.59
CA PRO A 30 -2.99 1.81 -7.51
C PRO A 30 -3.38 3.18 -6.92
N SER A 31 -3.15 3.35 -5.62
CA SER A 31 -3.27 4.64 -4.95
C SER A 31 -2.42 5.70 -5.66
N ARG A 32 -3.00 6.90 -5.85
CA ARG A 32 -2.37 8.06 -6.51
C ARG A 32 -2.13 7.93 -8.04
N ALA A 33 -2.51 6.83 -8.68
CA ALA A 33 -2.52 6.71 -10.15
C ALA A 33 -3.86 7.21 -10.74
N LYS A 34 -3.84 7.79 -11.95
CA LYS A 34 -5.07 7.97 -12.73
C LYS A 34 -5.49 6.62 -13.29
N PHE A 35 -6.80 6.37 -13.30
CA PHE A 35 -7.39 5.17 -13.89
C PHE A 35 -6.97 5.04 -15.36
N GLY A 36 -6.56 3.85 -15.76
CA GLY A 36 -6.11 3.52 -17.12
C GLY A 36 -4.61 3.75 -17.41
N LEU A 37 -3.82 4.31 -16.49
CA LEU A 37 -2.38 4.52 -16.71
C LEU A 37 -1.50 3.40 -16.13
N LYS A 38 -1.84 2.91 -14.94
CA LYS A 38 -1.09 1.87 -14.22
C LYS A 38 -2.04 0.81 -13.65
N ASP A 39 -3.16 0.60 -14.32
CA ASP A 39 -4.14 -0.38 -13.85
C ASP A 39 -3.59 -1.79 -14.07
N GLU A 40 -3.66 -2.61 -13.04
CA GLU A 40 -3.19 -3.98 -13.08
C GLU A 40 -4.39 -4.92 -13.25
N ALA A 41 -4.40 -5.69 -14.34
CA ALA A 41 -5.43 -6.68 -14.58
C ALA A 41 -5.14 -7.98 -13.84
N TYR A 42 -6.15 -8.53 -13.17
CA TYR A 42 -6.07 -9.90 -12.68
C TYR A 42 -6.12 -10.87 -13.87
N THR A 43 -5.05 -11.65 -14.05
CA THR A 43 -4.93 -12.64 -15.13
C THR A 43 -5.21 -14.07 -14.67
N GLY A 44 -5.53 -14.27 -13.38
CA GLY A 44 -5.81 -15.59 -12.80
C GLY A 44 -7.23 -16.07 -13.07
N ASN A 45 -7.58 -17.23 -12.49
CA ASN A 45 -8.93 -17.78 -12.63
C ASN A 45 -9.92 -17.04 -11.72
N VAL A 46 -10.93 -16.39 -12.32
CA VAL A 46 -11.98 -15.64 -11.58
C VAL A 46 -12.94 -16.54 -10.81
N VAL A 47 -13.03 -17.82 -11.16
CA VAL A 47 -13.86 -18.82 -10.47
C VAL A 47 -13.15 -19.33 -9.20
N ASN A 48 -11.82 -19.24 -9.17
CA ASN A 48 -11.03 -19.64 -8.01
C ASN A 48 -11.02 -18.52 -6.96
N PHE A 49 -11.90 -18.65 -5.96
CA PHE A 49 -12.04 -17.66 -4.91
C PHE A 49 -10.75 -17.43 -4.13
N ASP A 50 -9.99 -18.48 -3.81
CA ASP A 50 -8.78 -18.36 -2.99
C ASP A 50 -7.67 -17.60 -3.72
N GLU A 51 -7.49 -17.88 -5.00
CA GLU A 51 -6.53 -17.19 -5.85
C GLU A 51 -6.88 -15.70 -6.02
N LEU A 52 -8.15 -15.42 -6.30
CA LEU A 52 -8.65 -14.05 -6.43
C LEU A 52 -8.54 -13.29 -5.10
N LYS A 53 -8.88 -13.94 -3.98
CA LYS A 53 -8.79 -13.35 -2.64
C LYS A 53 -7.35 -13.03 -2.28
N ASN A 54 -6.40 -13.92 -2.57
CA ASN A 54 -4.98 -13.69 -2.29
C ASN A 54 -4.45 -12.53 -3.11
N TRP A 55 -4.77 -12.49 -4.41
CA TRP A 55 -4.38 -11.36 -5.27
C TRP A 55 -4.99 -10.04 -4.78
N ALA A 56 -6.30 -10.02 -4.48
CA ALA A 56 -6.96 -8.81 -3.98
C ALA A 56 -6.37 -8.36 -2.63
N THR A 57 -6.00 -9.30 -1.77
CA THR A 57 -5.37 -9.00 -0.47
C THR A 57 -4.01 -8.36 -0.64
N ASP A 58 -3.16 -8.90 -1.50
CA ASP A 58 -1.83 -8.34 -1.81
C ASP A 58 -1.92 -6.92 -2.39
N LYS A 59 -2.95 -6.66 -3.22
CA LYS A 59 -3.15 -5.32 -3.80
C LYS A 59 -3.77 -4.32 -2.85
N CYS A 60 -4.70 -4.74 -2.01
CA CYS A 60 -5.42 -3.83 -1.12
C CYS A 60 -4.70 -3.57 0.20
N ILE A 61 -3.82 -4.47 0.65
CA ILE A 61 -3.03 -4.32 1.88
C ILE A 61 -1.56 -4.19 1.47
N PRO A 62 -1.06 -2.97 1.21
CA PRO A 62 0.32 -2.79 0.77
C PRO A 62 1.28 -3.14 1.91
N LEU A 63 2.44 -3.69 1.54
CA LEU A 63 3.52 -4.01 2.49
C LEU A 63 3.99 -2.76 3.25
N VAL A 64 4.01 -1.61 2.57
CA VAL A 64 4.32 -0.30 3.15
C VAL A 64 3.03 0.51 3.27
N ARG A 65 2.65 0.85 4.51
CA ARG A 65 1.40 1.58 4.82
C ARG A 65 1.68 3.01 5.26
N GLU A 66 0.73 3.92 5.05
CA GLU A 66 0.85 5.28 5.59
C GLU A 66 0.25 5.32 7.01
N ILE A 67 1.04 5.77 7.99
CA ILE A 67 0.54 6.04 9.34
C ILE A 67 -0.02 7.45 9.40
N THR A 68 -1.25 7.55 9.88
CA THR A 68 -1.97 8.80 10.15
C THR A 68 -2.43 8.80 11.61
N PHE A 69 -2.94 9.91 12.12
CA PHE A 69 -3.39 9.95 13.52
C PHE A 69 -4.62 9.06 13.77
N GLU A 70 -5.42 8.85 12.73
CA GLU A 70 -6.65 8.08 12.79
C GLU A 70 -6.39 6.57 12.84
N ASN A 71 -5.32 6.08 12.19
CA ASN A 71 -4.99 4.66 12.15
C ASN A 71 -3.84 4.25 13.12
N ALA A 72 -3.20 5.21 13.78
CA ALA A 72 -2.04 4.92 14.64
C ALA A 72 -2.39 3.98 15.80
N GLU A 73 -3.56 4.13 16.41
CA GLU A 73 -4.01 3.26 17.50
C GLU A 73 -4.17 1.81 17.01
N GLU A 74 -4.90 1.61 15.91
CA GLU A 74 -5.09 0.31 15.27
C GLU A 74 -3.74 -0.36 14.91
N LEU A 75 -2.80 0.39 14.33
CA LEU A 75 -1.47 -0.12 14.00
C LEU A 75 -0.68 -0.56 15.24
N THR A 76 -0.89 0.10 16.38
CA THR A 76 -0.21 -0.29 17.64
C THR A 76 -0.82 -1.51 18.30
N GLU A 77 -2.12 -1.75 18.09
CA GLU A 77 -2.81 -2.95 18.58
C GLU A 77 -2.35 -4.24 17.88
N GLU A 78 -1.76 -4.14 16.68
CA GLU A 78 -1.14 -5.28 15.99
C GLU A 78 0.07 -5.86 16.75
N GLY A 79 0.68 -5.10 17.67
CA GLY A 79 1.76 -5.56 18.53
C GLY A 79 3.11 -5.77 17.82
N LEU A 80 3.25 -5.33 16.57
CA LEU A 80 4.50 -5.41 15.82
C LEU A 80 5.30 -4.10 15.92
N PRO A 81 6.64 -4.16 16.07
CA PRO A 81 7.50 -2.98 16.03
C PRO A 81 7.45 -2.26 14.68
N PHE A 82 7.61 -0.93 14.70
CA PHE A 82 7.48 -0.09 13.52
C PHE A 82 8.83 0.28 12.92
N LEU A 83 8.96 0.10 11.60
CA LEU A 83 9.99 0.74 10.78
C LEU A 83 9.33 1.88 10.00
N ILE A 84 9.53 3.12 10.46
CA ILE A 84 8.87 4.30 9.90
C ILE A 84 9.84 5.16 9.10
N LEU A 85 9.52 5.44 7.84
CA LEU A 85 10.13 6.54 7.09
C LEU A 85 9.32 7.84 7.34
N PHE A 86 9.94 8.80 8.02
CA PHE A 86 9.45 10.16 8.05
C PHE A 86 9.96 10.92 6.83
N HIS A 87 9.06 11.45 6.01
CA HIS A 87 9.41 12.17 4.79
C HIS A 87 8.65 13.48 4.68
N HIS A 88 9.17 14.41 3.89
CA HIS A 88 8.43 15.61 3.52
C HIS A 88 7.28 15.23 2.57
N PRO A 89 6.08 15.83 2.64
CA PRO A 89 4.95 15.49 1.76
C PRO A 89 5.28 15.54 0.26
N ASP A 90 6.20 16.42 -0.13
CA ASP A 90 6.67 16.57 -1.51
C ASP A 90 7.77 15.59 -1.92
N ASP A 91 8.41 14.91 -0.96
CA ASP A 91 9.45 13.92 -1.22
C ASP A 91 8.83 12.58 -1.62
N LYS A 92 8.65 12.39 -2.93
CA LYS A 92 8.14 11.14 -3.52
C LYS A 92 9.26 10.13 -3.79
N ASP A 93 10.45 10.62 -4.09
CA ASP A 93 11.60 9.78 -4.45
C ASP A 93 12.06 8.96 -3.24
N GLY A 94 12.10 9.56 -2.05
CA GLY A 94 12.42 8.85 -0.80
C GLY A 94 11.40 7.76 -0.47
N VAL A 95 10.11 8.02 -0.69
CA VAL A 95 9.03 7.04 -0.49
C VAL A 95 9.16 5.87 -1.47
N GLU A 96 9.42 6.16 -2.76
CA GLU A 96 9.61 5.13 -3.78
C GLU A 96 10.84 4.26 -3.47
N GLN A 97 11.96 4.87 -3.11
CA GLN A 97 13.18 4.15 -2.76
C GLN A 97 13.00 3.27 -1.51
N PHE A 98 12.37 3.80 -0.46
CA PHE A 98 12.08 3.02 0.74
C PHE A 98 11.17 1.83 0.44
N THR A 99 10.10 2.08 -0.33
CA THR A 99 9.15 1.04 -0.73
C THR A 99 9.86 -0.07 -1.51
N LYS A 100 10.72 0.31 -2.46
CA LYS A 100 11.53 -0.64 -3.23
C LYS A 100 12.45 -1.49 -2.33
N VAL A 101 13.20 -0.87 -1.44
CA VAL A 101 14.13 -1.59 -0.54
C VAL A 101 13.38 -2.55 0.39
N VAL A 102 12.25 -2.12 0.94
CA VAL A 102 11.40 -2.98 1.78
C VAL A 102 10.91 -4.19 0.99
N HIS A 103 10.44 -3.99 -0.24
CA HIS A 103 10.03 -5.09 -1.11
C HIS A 103 11.19 -6.01 -1.52
N GLU A 104 12.38 -5.50 -1.77
CA GLU A 104 13.50 -6.33 -2.23
C GLU A 104 14.19 -7.09 -1.10
N THR A 105 14.27 -6.49 0.09
CA THR A 105 15.15 -6.99 1.17
C THR A 105 14.39 -7.46 2.41
N LEU A 106 13.23 -6.86 2.72
CA LEU A 106 12.56 -7.03 4.02
C LEU A 106 11.20 -7.74 3.92
N GLN A 107 10.86 -8.32 2.75
CA GLN A 107 9.62 -9.09 2.59
C GLN A 107 9.50 -10.27 3.57
N GLY A 108 10.62 -10.89 3.93
CA GLY A 108 10.65 -11.99 4.91
C GLY A 108 10.24 -11.56 6.32
N ASP A 109 10.43 -10.28 6.64
CA ASP A 109 10.17 -9.70 7.97
C ASP A 109 8.75 -9.11 8.10
N LYS A 110 7.88 -9.31 7.11
CA LYS A 110 6.50 -8.78 7.12
C LYS A 110 5.63 -9.25 8.30
N HIS A 111 6.04 -10.31 8.98
CA HIS A 111 5.35 -10.85 10.17
C HIS A 111 6.00 -10.42 11.49
N SER A 112 7.16 -9.78 11.43
CA SER A 112 7.93 -9.32 12.59
C SER A 112 8.01 -7.79 12.67
N LEU A 113 7.80 -7.08 11.56
CA LEU A 113 7.89 -5.62 11.47
C LEU A 113 6.73 -5.04 10.66
N ASN A 114 6.31 -3.84 11.07
CA ASN A 114 5.38 -2.99 10.33
C ASN A 114 6.15 -1.88 9.60
N PHE A 115 6.11 -1.91 8.28
CA PHE A 115 6.76 -0.89 7.43
C PHE A 115 5.80 0.26 7.15
N LEU A 116 6.15 1.45 7.63
CA LEU A 116 5.27 2.61 7.60
C LEU A 116 5.95 3.82 6.96
N ILE A 117 5.16 4.66 6.30
CA ILE A 117 5.56 6.01 5.89
C ILE A 117 4.73 7.03 6.65
N ALA A 118 5.34 8.15 7.02
CA ALA A 118 4.70 9.20 7.80
C ALA A 118 5.07 10.59 7.28
N ASP A 119 4.10 11.50 7.29
CA ASP A 119 4.30 12.92 7.02
C ASP A 119 5.14 13.55 8.14
N GLY A 120 6.39 13.90 7.83
CA GLY A 120 7.35 14.46 8.80
C GLY A 120 6.94 15.82 9.37
N ILE A 121 6.05 16.55 8.71
CA ILE A 121 5.51 17.82 9.21
C ILE A 121 4.43 17.54 10.26
N LYS A 122 3.50 16.62 9.96
CA LYS A 122 2.44 16.24 10.90
C LYS A 122 3.01 15.55 12.14
N PHE A 123 4.01 14.68 11.94
CA PHE A 123 4.64 13.91 13.02
C PHE A 123 5.93 14.56 13.57
N LEU A 124 6.03 15.90 13.49
CA LEU A 124 7.22 16.66 13.94
C LEU A 124 7.66 16.31 15.37
N THR A 125 6.70 16.12 16.27
CA THR A 125 6.95 15.75 17.67
C THR A 125 7.65 14.39 17.77
N LEU A 126 7.20 13.38 17.01
CA LEU A 126 7.85 12.06 16.96
C LEU A 126 9.24 12.14 16.30
N CYS A 127 9.38 12.90 15.21
CA CYS A 127 10.67 13.16 14.59
C CYS A 127 11.66 13.78 15.59
N THR A 128 11.20 14.73 16.40
CA THR A 128 12.04 15.42 17.39
C THR A 128 12.47 14.48 18.51
N ILE A 129 11.56 13.61 18.99
CA ILE A 129 11.88 12.60 20.00
C ILE A 129 12.88 11.59 19.45
N SER A 130 12.67 11.07 18.24
CA SER A 130 13.58 10.12 17.58
C SER A 130 14.97 10.72 17.37
N ALA A 131 15.06 11.97 16.89
CA ALA A 131 16.33 12.67 16.71
C ALA A 131 17.05 12.93 18.05
N ARG A 132 16.31 13.17 19.14
CA ARG A 132 16.89 13.27 20.49
C ARG A 132 17.40 11.92 20.98
N LEU A 133 16.64 10.84 20.77
CA LEU A 133 17.04 9.49 21.15
C LEU A 133 18.31 9.03 20.41
N GLN A 134 18.40 9.26 19.10
CA GLN A 134 19.60 8.95 18.31
C GLN A 134 20.83 9.74 18.77
N ARG A 135 20.66 10.97 19.25
CA ARG A 135 21.76 11.77 19.81
C ARG A 135 22.17 11.37 21.23
N THR A 136 21.34 10.58 21.92
CA THR A 136 21.62 10.09 23.27
C THR A 136 22.18 8.67 23.32
N PHE A 137 22.24 7.96 22.19
CA PHE A 137 23.01 6.73 22.07
C PHE A 137 24.44 7.06 21.60
N PRO A 138 25.48 6.78 22.41
CA PRO A 138 26.87 7.05 22.08
C PRO A 138 27.42 6.13 20.97
#